data_AF-A0A345QFK8-F1
#
_entry.id   AF-A0A345QFK8-F1
#
_cell.length_a   1.000
_cell.length_b   1.000
_cell.length_c   1.000
_cell.angle_alpha   90.00
_cell.angle_beta   90.00
_cell.angle_gamma   90.00
#
_symmetry.space_group_name_H-M   'P 1'
#
loop_
_entity.id
_entity.type
_entity.pdbx_description
1 polymer ?
#
loop_
_entity_poly.entity_id
_entity_poly.type
_entity_poly.pdbx_seq_one_letter_code
_entity_poly.pdbx_strand_id
1 'polypeptide(L)'
;MTWNRDSVATIGTAYSRYGNRPFGIRLADRLQHIYILGQTGTGKSTLLGNLMRQDLRQGHGFCLVDPHGDLAQQIAQISPPDAIIWNIADPDCPFGYNPMTRASEKFRPLIASGLIDTLKKQWADAWGARMEHLLRYSILALLDQPRTDVRDIMRMFLDDGFRREILTQVTDEQVRLFWKKEFPAMNYKNAADGVAPIANKLGAFLAHPVVRRALCEPETPLRLRKIMDEGRILIVNLAKGQLGSDTSNVLGGMITSGLAHAAYSRHNVPEPERRPFFLYVDEFHSFTTDAMVEMLSELRKYGLSLTLANQYLGQIDGDVLDSILGNVGTVIAFRTSPMDAPRLTRHFDGVEPRDLIAMPNYRMMVRLMVNGERTTAFSAWGT
;
A
#
# COMPACT_ATOMS: atom_id res chain seq x y z
N MET A 1 11.87 24.43 2.02
CA MET A 1 12.63 23.68 3.04
C MET A 1 13.45 22.63 2.33
N THR A 2 14.77 22.71 2.39
CA THR A 2 15.68 21.64 1.95
C THR A 2 15.78 20.60 3.07
N TRP A 3 15.33 19.38 2.79
CA TRP A 3 15.38 18.28 3.75
C TRP A 3 16.81 17.86 3.99
N ASN A 4 17.21 17.70 5.26
CA ASN A 4 18.54 17.21 5.58
C ASN A 4 18.65 15.73 5.17
N ARG A 5 19.19 15.47 3.97
CA ARG A 5 19.40 14.13 3.41
C ARG A 5 20.32 13.25 4.26
N ASP A 6 21.13 13.87 5.12
CA ASP A 6 22.01 13.19 6.07
C ASP A 6 21.39 12.99 7.46
N SER A 7 20.15 13.43 7.69
CA SER A 7 19.43 13.11 8.94
C SER A 7 19.32 11.60 9.10
N VAL A 8 19.59 11.10 10.30
CA VAL A 8 19.64 9.67 10.60
C VAL A 8 18.42 9.29 11.43
N ALA A 9 17.72 8.24 11.01
CA ALA A 9 16.77 7.50 11.84
C ALA A 9 17.51 6.31 12.49
N THR A 10 17.58 6.29 13.82
CA THR A 10 18.18 5.20 14.59
C THR A 10 17.35 3.92 14.44
N ILE A 11 18.02 2.80 14.16
CA ILE A 11 17.39 1.48 14.00
C ILE A 11 17.67 0.62 15.24
N GLY A 12 18.88 0.70 15.80
CA GLY A 12 19.24 -0.09 16.97
C GLY A 12 20.72 -0.02 17.29
N THR A 13 21.25 -1.07 17.92
CA THR A 13 22.67 -1.18 18.25
C THR A 13 23.27 -2.41 17.58
N ALA A 14 24.32 -2.21 16.80
CA ALA A 14 25.06 -3.26 16.12
C ALA A 14 26.04 -3.94 17.09
N TYR A 15 26.12 -5.27 17.02
CA TYR A 15 27.13 -6.02 17.73
C TYR A 15 28.47 -5.93 16.99
N SER A 16 29.55 -5.68 17.73
CA SER A 16 30.90 -5.64 17.17
C SER A 16 31.91 -6.15 18.18
N ARG A 17 33.02 -6.70 17.65
CA ARG A 17 34.17 -7.14 18.45
C ARG A 17 34.79 -5.99 19.27
N TYR A 18 34.58 -4.75 18.84
CA TYR A 18 35.11 -3.54 19.48
C TYR A 18 34.07 -2.79 20.33
N GLY A 19 33.01 -3.49 20.76
CA GLY A 19 31.92 -2.93 21.55
C GLY A 19 30.71 -2.54 20.69
N ASN A 20 29.54 -2.62 21.31
CA ASN A 20 28.26 -2.36 20.65
C ASN A 20 28.14 -0.88 20.30
N ARG A 21 27.65 -0.57 19.08
CA ARG A 21 27.51 0.81 18.61
C ARG A 21 26.10 1.09 18.09
N PRO A 22 25.49 2.23 18.42
CA PRO A 22 24.23 2.61 17.81
C PRO A 22 24.42 2.77 16.31
N PHE A 23 23.42 2.38 15.53
CA PHE A 23 23.39 2.58 14.10
C PHE A 23 22.00 3.04 13.65
N GLY A 24 21.96 3.65 12.48
CA GLY A 24 20.75 4.13 11.86
C GLY A 24 20.90 4.26 10.37
N ILE A 25 19.85 4.72 9.72
CA ILE A 25 19.78 4.91 8.28
C ILE A 25 19.59 6.39 7.97
N ARG A 26 20.38 6.92 7.05
CA ARG A 26 20.19 8.30 6.58
C ARG A 26 18.93 8.41 5.75
N LEU A 27 18.32 9.58 5.75
CA LEU A 27 17.13 9.88 4.97
C LEU A 27 17.31 9.52 3.48
N ALA A 28 18.44 9.87 2.87
CA ALA A 28 18.73 9.52 1.48
C ALA A 28 18.78 8.01 1.22
N ASP A 29 19.37 7.24 2.14
CA ASP A 29 19.47 5.78 2.04
C ASP A 29 18.12 5.12 2.33
N ARG A 30 17.34 5.71 3.25
CA ARG A 30 16.00 5.24 3.63
C ARG A 30 14.99 5.34 2.49
N LEU A 31 15.11 6.34 1.62
CA LEU A 31 14.30 6.46 0.40
C LEU A 31 14.42 5.23 -0.53
N GLN A 32 15.46 4.41 -0.37
CA GLN A 32 15.61 3.13 -1.07
C GLN A 32 14.82 1.98 -0.43
N HIS A 33 13.90 2.28 0.48
CA HIS A 33 12.98 1.33 1.11
C HIS A 33 13.65 0.38 2.11
N ILE A 34 12.83 -0.12 3.03
CA ILE A 34 13.22 -1.06 4.08
C ILE A 34 12.26 -2.24 4.01
N TYR A 35 12.81 -3.46 3.97
CA TYR A 35 12.04 -4.69 4.13
C TYR A 35 12.35 -5.32 5.49
N ILE A 36 11.30 -5.73 6.22
CA ILE A 36 11.39 -6.30 7.55
C ILE A 36 10.67 -7.65 7.57
N LEU A 37 11.39 -8.72 7.92
CA LEU A 37 10.81 -10.04 8.13
C LEU A 37 10.99 -10.49 9.59
N GLY A 38 10.01 -11.21 10.13
CA GLY A 38 10.12 -11.79 11.46
C GLY A 38 8.81 -12.37 11.98
N GLN A 39 8.86 -13.43 12.76
CA GLN A 39 7.66 -14.01 13.37
C GLN A 39 6.98 -13.06 14.37
N THR A 40 5.76 -13.37 14.78
CA THR A 40 5.03 -12.62 15.83
C THR A 40 5.85 -12.53 17.12
N GLY A 41 5.83 -11.36 17.77
CA GLY A 41 6.52 -11.12 19.03
C GLY A 41 8.05 -11.01 18.95
N THR A 42 8.63 -10.97 17.74
CA THR A 42 10.08 -10.88 17.56
C THR A 42 10.65 -9.45 17.59
N GLY A 43 9.80 -8.42 17.47
CA GLY A 43 10.22 -7.02 17.55
C GLY A 43 9.88 -6.15 16.33
N LYS A 44 9.22 -6.69 15.30
CA LYS A 44 8.84 -5.93 14.08
C LYS A 44 8.04 -4.66 14.38
N SER A 45 6.89 -4.79 15.05
CA SER A 45 6.00 -3.66 15.33
C SER A 45 6.66 -2.64 16.27
N THR A 46 7.54 -3.09 17.16
CA THR A 46 8.39 -2.21 17.99
C THR A 46 9.32 -1.36 17.11
N LEU A 47 10.03 -1.98 16.17
CA LEU A 47 10.90 -1.26 15.23
C LEU A 47 10.12 -0.26 14.36
N LEU A 48 8.98 -0.68 13.78
CA LEU A 48 8.10 0.21 13.02
C LEU A 48 7.66 1.42 13.87
N GLY A 49 7.20 1.16 15.10
CA GLY A 49 6.79 2.19 16.03
C GLY A 49 7.92 3.16 16.41
N ASN A 50 9.14 2.66 16.57
CA ASN A 50 10.31 3.48 16.90
C ASN A 50 10.77 4.36 15.73
N LEU A 51 10.66 3.88 14.49
CA LEU A 51 10.90 4.70 13.30
C LEU A 51 9.82 5.80 13.18
N MET A 52 8.55 5.47 13.36
CA MET A 52 7.45 6.45 13.34
C MET A 52 7.57 7.51 14.44
N ARG A 53 7.97 7.12 15.66
CA ARG A 53 8.25 8.07 16.76
C ARG A 53 9.34 9.08 16.39
N GLN A 54 10.37 8.63 15.68
CA GLN A 54 11.43 9.51 15.21
C GLN A 54 10.92 10.44 14.10
N ASP A 55 10.12 9.92 13.17
CA ASP A 55 9.48 10.73 12.13
C ASP A 55 8.57 11.83 12.72
N LEU A 56 7.76 11.50 13.74
CA LEU A 56 6.96 12.48 14.49
C LEU A 56 7.84 13.59 15.08
N ARG A 57 8.94 13.22 15.75
CA ARG A 57 9.88 14.19 16.36
C ARG A 57 10.62 15.04 15.33
N GLN A 58 10.89 14.48 14.15
CA GLN A 58 11.62 15.16 13.06
C GLN A 58 10.67 15.94 12.13
N GLY A 59 9.34 15.86 12.32
CA GLY A 59 8.36 16.54 11.47
C GLY A 59 8.21 15.89 10.08
N HIS A 60 8.58 14.62 9.94
CA HIS A 60 8.39 13.86 8.72
C HIS A 60 6.94 13.37 8.60
N GLY A 61 6.35 13.55 7.42
CA GLY A 61 5.03 13.00 7.12
C GLY A 61 5.10 11.51 6.84
N PHE A 62 4.11 10.77 7.33
CA PHE A 62 4.01 9.35 7.05
C PHE A 62 2.56 8.86 6.99
N CYS A 63 2.38 7.72 6.34
CA CYS A 63 1.19 6.91 6.37
C CYS A 63 1.52 5.56 7.04
N LEU A 64 0.73 5.16 8.03
CA LEU A 64 0.71 3.79 8.56
C LEU A 64 -0.53 3.06 8.04
N VAL A 65 -0.34 1.88 7.48
CA VAL A 65 -1.42 0.94 7.16
C VAL A 65 -1.28 -0.28 8.06
N ASP A 66 -2.21 -0.41 9.00
CA ASP A 66 -2.22 -1.49 9.99
C ASP A 66 -3.50 -2.32 9.87
N PRO A 67 -3.41 -3.61 9.47
CA PRO A 67 -4.56 -4.50 9.41
C PRO A 67 -5.14 -4.84 10.79
N HIS A 68 -4.32 -4.94 11.83
CA HIS A 68 -4.76 -5.42 13.14
C HIS A 68 -5.24 -4.28 14.04
N GLY A 69 -4.62 -3.11 13.91
CA GLY A 69 -5.02 -1.86 14.56
C GLY A 69 -4.26 -1.55 15.85
N ASP A 70 -3.53 -2.52 16.42
CA ASP A 70 -2.77 -2.32 17.66
C ASP A 70 -1.67 -1.26 17.49
N LEU A 71 -0.92 -1.32 16.38
CA LEU A 71 0.15 -0.37 16.09
C LEU A 71 -0.45 1.00 15.73
N ALA A 72 -1.55 1.03 14.98
CA ALA A 72 -2.28 2.26 14.68
C ALA A 72 -2.76 2.97 15.94
N GLN A 73 -3.34 2.25 16.91
CA GLN A 73 -3.77 2.83 18.18
C GLN A 73 -2.58 3.40 18.98
N GLN A 74 -1.48 2.64 19.09
CA GLN A 74 -0.28 3.08 19.80
C GLN A 74 0.32 4.36 19.22
N ILE A 75 0.38 4.47 17.89
CA ILE A 75 0.94 5.66 17.23
C ILE A 75 -0.04 6.83 17.27
N ALA A 76 -1.35 6.58 17.17
CA ALA A 76 -2.38 7.61 17.31
C ALA A 76 -2.31 8.33 18.67
N GLN A 77 -2.08 7.59 19.76
CA GLN A 77 -1.99 8.15 21.12
C GLN A 77 -0.85 9.16 21.32
N ILE A 78 0.22 9.04 20.54
CA ILE A 78 1.41 9.92 20.63
C ILE A 78 1.48 10.91 19.47
N SER A 79 0.51 10.88 18.56
CA SER A 79 0.47 11.75 17.39
C SER A 79 -0.06 13.14 17.76
N PRO A 80 0.34 14.19 17.02
CA PRO A 80 -0.19 15.53 17.23
C PRO A 80 -1.70 15.60 16.90
N PRO A 81 -2.43 16.58 17.45
CA PRO A 81 -3.89 16.69 17.27
C PRO A 81 -4.38 16.82 15.83
N ASP A 82 -3.51 17.26 14.90
CA ASP A 82 -3.82 17.44 13.48
C ASP A 82 -3.54 16.19 12.63
N ALA A 83 -3.06 15.10 13.25
CA ALA A 83 -2.91 13.80 12.62
C ALA A 83 -4.27 13.23 12.20
N ILE A 84 -4.31 12.60 11.02
CA ILE A 84 -5.50 11.99 10.47
C ILE A 84 -5.54 10.54 10.92
N ILE A 85 -6.47 10.22 11.82
CA ILE A 85 -6.70 8.85 12.29
C ILE A 85 -7.94 8.33 11.58
N TRP A 86 -7.75 7.40 10.65
CA TRP A 86 -8.82 6.77 9.90
C TRP A 86 -9.02 5.33 10.39
N ASN A 87 -9.96 5.17 11.33
CA ASN A 87 -10.43 3.86 11.75
C ASN A 87 -11.65 3.48 10.90
N ILE A 88 -11.49 2.52 9.99
CA ILE A 88 -12.54 2.20 9.01
C ILE A 88 -13.74 1.50 9.66
N ALA A 89 -13.51 0.74 10.73
CA ALA A 89 -14.58 0.06 11.46
C ALA A 89 -15.38 1.00 12.38
N ASP A 90 -14.86 2.20 12.65
CA ASP A 90 -15.57 3.20 13.44
C ASP A 90 -16.65 3.88 12.59
N PRO A 91 -17.95 3.67 12.89
CA PRO A 91 -19.03 4.26 12.13
C PRO A 91 -19.04 5.79 12.21
N ASP A 92 -18.48 6.39 13.27
CA ASP A 92 -18.47 7.84 13.49
C ASP A 92 -17.22 8.51 12.91
N CYS A 93 -16.29 7.73 12.36
CA CYS A 93 -15.09 8.28 11.73
C CYS A 93 -15.48 9.08 10.45
N PRO A 94 -15.16 10.38 10.38
CA PRO A 94 -15.60 11.23 9.25
C PRO A 94 -14.76 11.02 7.99
N PHE A 95 -13.58 10.42 8.13
CA PHE A 95 -12.63 10.24 7.05
C PHE A 95 -13.01 9.10 6.11
N GLY A 96 -12.66 9.25 4.84
CA GLY A 96 -12.71 8.16 3.88
C GLY A 96 -11.99 8.45 2.58
N TYR A 97 -11.75 7.42 1.77
CA TYR A 97 -10.99 7.53 0.53
C TYR A 97 -11.78 6.92 -0.62
N ASN A 98 -12.13 7.76 -1.59
CA ASN A 98 -12.74 7.30 -2.84
C ASN A 98 -11.63 7.08 -3.89
N PRO A 99 -11.33 5.82 -4.29
CA PRO A 99 -10.31 5.53 -5.29
C PRO A 99 -10.67 6.02 -6.70
N MET A 100 -11.93 6.37 -6.94
CA MET A 100 -12.42 6.92 -8.20
C MET A 100 -12.50 8.45 -8.22
N THR A 101 -11.92 9.12 -7.21
CA THR A 101 -11.81 10.59 -7.22
C THR A 101 -11.11 11.04 -8.50
N ARG A 102 -11.65 12.09 -9.14
CA ARG A 102 -11.12 12.71 -10.36
C ARG A 102 -9.59 12.80 -10.35
N ALA A 103 -8.97 12.08 -11.27
CA ALA A 103 -7.54 12.12 -11.54
C ALA A 103 -7.26 12.85 -12.86
N SER A 104 -6.00 13.25 -13.06
CA SER A 104 -5.54 13.72 -14.38
C SER A 104 -5.67 12.57 -15.39
N GLU A 105 -6.12 12.89 -16.61
CA GLU A 105 -6.37 11.94 -17.70
C GLU A 105 -5.23 10.91 -17.87
N LYS A 106 -3.98 11.37 -17.87
CA LYS A 106 -2.78 10.53 -17.99
C LYS A 106 -2.61 9.45 -16.92
N PHE A 107 -3.23 9.61 -15.75
CA PHE A 107 -3.14 8.65 -14.64
C PHE A 107 -4.36 7.73 -14.55
N ARG A 108 -5.43 7.99 -15.29
CA ARG A 108 -6.66 7.17 -15.23
C ARG A 108 -6.40 5.69 -15.55
N PRO A 109 -5.62 5.33 -16.60
CA PRO A 109 -5.33 3.92 -16.88
C PRO A 109 -4.58 3.23 -15.74
N LEU A 110 -3.62 3.94 -15.13
CA LEU A 110 -2.83 3.41 -14.02
C LEU A 110 -3.69 3.18 -12.77
N ILE A 111 -4.59 4.12 -12.45
CA ILE A 111 -5.55 3.99 -11.33
C ILE A 111 -6.53 2.84 -11.60
N ALA A 112 -7.04 2.73 -12.83
CA ALA A 112 -7.93 1.64 -13.21
C ALA A 112 -7.25 0.27 -13.05
N SER A 113 -6.02 0.12 -13.53
CA SER A 113 -5.24 -1.11 -13.36
C SER A 113 -4.98 -1.41 -11.89
N GLY A 114 -4.55 -0.44 -11.07
CA GLY A 114 -4.30 -0.66 -9.64
C GLY A 114 -5.55 -1.10 -8.87
N LEU A 115 -6.71 -0.52 -9.19
CA LEU A 115 -8.00 -0.94 -8.61
C LEU A 115 -8.37 -2.36 -9.05
N ILE A 116 -8.23 -2.67 -10.34
CA ILE A 116 -8.50 -4.00 -10.90
C ILE A 116 -7.59 -5.06 -10.25
N ASP A 117 -6.29 -4.80 -10.15
CA ASP A 117 -5.32 -5.73 -9.58
C ASP A 117 -5.60 -5.99 -8.10
N THR A 118 -6.03 -4.97 -7.36
CA THR A 118 -6.47 -5.10 -5.97
C THR A 118 -7.67 -6.04 -5.85
N LEU A 119 -8.69 -5.87 -6.71
CA LEU A 119 -9.89 -6.71 -6.71
C LEU A 119 -9.57 -8.14 -7.20
N LYS A 120 -8.71 -8.27 -8.21
CA LYS A 120 -8.26 -9.54 -8.78
C LYS A 120 -7.50 -10.36 -7.74
N LYS A 121 -6.59 -9.75 -7.00
CA LYS A 121 -5.86 -10.43 -5.92
C LYS A 121 -6.79 -11.02 -4.88
N GLN A 122 -7.82 -10.28 -4.46
CA GLN A 122 -8.75 -10.77 -3.45
C GLN A 122 -9.67 -11.88 -3.98
N TRP A 123 -9.99 -11.89 -5.28
CA TRP A 123 -10.96 -12.82 -5.87
C TRP A 123 -10.36 -13.71 -6.95
N ALA A 124 -9.09 -14.08 -6.82
CA ALA A 124 -8.32 -14.81 -7.84
C ALA A 124 -9.03 -16.08 -8.33
N ASP A 125 -9.60 -16.87 -7.40
CA ASP A 125 -10.28 -18.15 -7.71
C ASP A 125 -11.55 -18.00 -8.57
N ALA A 126 -12.11 -16.79 -8.64
CA ALA A 126 -13.34 -16.49 -9.37
C ALA A 126 -13.17 -15.32 -10.34
N TRP A 127 -11.94 -15.05 -10.77
CA TRP A 127 -11.61 -13.96 -11.69
C TRP A 127 -11.55 -14.46 -13.15
N GLY A 128 -12.20 -13.75 -14.06
CA GLY A 128 -12.23 -14.10 -15.48
C GLY A 128 -11.94 -12.91 -16.38
N ALA A 129 -11.35 -13.19 -17.56
CA ALA A 129 -10.97 -12.15 -18.54
C ALA A 129 -12.15 -11.24 -18.93
N ARG A 130 -13.37 -11.80 -19.00
CA ARG A 130 -14.59 -11.03 -19.27
C ARG A 130 -14.94 -10.06 -18.13
N MET A 131 -14.88 -10.52 -16.88
CA MET A 131 -15.12 -9.68 -15.70
C MET A 131 -14.11 -8.54 -15.66
N GLU A 132 -12.83 -8.84 -15.90
CA GLU A 132 -11.78 -7.84 -15.95
C GLU A 132 -12.03 -6.78 -17.02
N HIS A 133 -12.36 -7.21 -18.23
CA HIS A 133 -12.64 -6.32 -19.35
C HIS A 133 -13.83 -5.38 -19.05
N LEU A 134 -14.91 -5.91 -18.48
CA LEU A 134 -16.08 -5.14 -18.07
C LEU A 134 -15.76 -4.11 -16.98
N LEU A 135 -15.02 -4.54 -15.94
CA LEU A 135 -14.56 -3.65 -14.87
C LEU A 135 -13.68 -2.53 -15.42
N ARG A 136 -12.73 -2.85 -16.31
CA ARG A 136 -11.81 -1.89 -16.91
C ARG A 136 -12.54 -0.75 -17.61
N TYR A 137 -13.45 -1.06 -18.52
CA TYR A 137 -14.18 -0.02 -19.24
C TYR A 137 -15.21 0.73 -18.38
N SER A 138 -15.70 0.12 -17.30
CA SER A 138 -16.54 0.80 -16.31
C SER A 138 -15.73 1.81 -15.50
N ILE A 139 -14.62 1.38 -14.94
CA ILE A 139 -13.75 2.23 -14.11
C ILE A 139 -13.21 3.39 -14.95
N LEU A 140 -12.75 3.14 -16.18
CA LEU A 140 -12.28 4.20 -17.08
C LEU A 140 -13.37 5.24 -17.39
N ALA A 141 -14.58 4.80 -17.74
CA ALA A 141 -15.69 5.72 -18.01
C ALA A 141 -16.08 6.56 -16.77
N LEU A 142 -15.98 5.97 -15.58
CA LEU A 142 -16.31 6.64 -14.31
C LEU A 142 -15.20 7.60 -13.85
N LEU A 143 -13.93 7.29 -14.11
CA LEU A 143 -12.78 8.17 -13.80
C LEU A 143 -12.74 9.45 -14.65
N ASP A 144 -13.47 9.48 -15.76
CA ASP A 144 -13.67 10.69 -16.57
C ASP A 144 -14.59 11.72 -15.89
N GLN A 145 -15.37 11.28 -14.91
CA GLN A 145 -16.39 12.08 -14.26
C GLN A 145 -15.86 12.85 -13.05
N PRO A 146 -16.47 13.99 -12.69
CA PRO A 146 -16.06 14.76 -11.52
C PRO A 146 -16.48 14.13 -10.18
N ARG A 147 -17.59 13.36 -10.16
CA ARG A 147 -18.19 12.80 -8.94
C ARG A 147 -18.75 11.40 -9.21
N THR A 148 -17.93 10.38 -9.01
CA THR A 148 -18.32 8.97 -9.07
C THR A 148 -17.64 8.21 -7.94
N ASP A 149 -18.23 7.10 -7.51
CA ASP A 149 -17.65 6.17 -6.53
C ASP A 149 -17.87 4.71 -6.94
N VAL A 150 -17.27 3.78 -6.20
CA VAL A 150 -17.25 2.35 -6.54
C VAL A 150 -18.64 1.71 -6.69
N ARG A 151 -19.71 2.33 -6.17
CA ARG A 151 -21.10 1.87 -6.40
C ARG A 151 -21.57 2.12 -7.82
N ASP A 152 -21.06 3.18 -8.47
CA ASP A 152 -21.45 3.55 -9.82
C ASP A 152 -20.99 2.52 -10.86
N ILE A 153 -20.02 1.66 -10.54
CA ILE A 153 -19.61 0.53 -11.38
C ILE A 153 -20.83 -0.33 -11.72
N MET A 154 -21.68 -0.64 -10.74
CA MET A 154 -22.87 -1.45 -10.98
C MET A 154 -23.93 -0.69 -11.78
N ARG A 155 -24.04 0.62 -11.57
CA ARG A 155 -24.98 1.48 -12.31
C ARG A 155 -24.65 1.56 -13.79
N MET A 156 -23.37 1.49 -14.17
CA MET A 156 -22.97 1.42 -15.58
C MET A 156 -23.60 0.22 -16.30
N PHE A 157 -23.79 -0.90 -15.63
CA PHE A 157 -24.39 -2.11 -16.21
C PHE A 157 -25.91 -2.15 -16.12
N LEU A 158 -26.48 -1.65 -15.02
CA LEU A 158 -27.89 -1.85 -14.67
C LEU A 158 -28.80 -0.66 -15.01
N ASP A 159 -28.24 0.54 -15.17
CA ASP A 159 -28.98 1.78 -15.41
C ASP A 159 -28.57 2.40 -16.76
N ASP A 160 -29.40 2.15 -17.78
CA ASP A 160 -29.21 2.67 -19.13
C ASP A 160 -29.30 4.20 -19.21
N GLY A 161 -30.02 4.85 -18.29
CA GLY A 161 -30.11 6.29 -18.19
C GLY A 161 -28.80 6.88 -17.70
N PHE A 162 -28.33 6.39 -16.56
CA PHE A 162 -27.04 6.76 -15.98
C PHE A 162 -25.88 6.50 -16.94
N ARG A 163 -25.83 5.32 -17.56
CA ARG A 163 -24.80 5.01 -18.56
C ARG A 163 -24.79 6.01 -19.70
N ARG A 164 -25.95 6.40 -20.25
CA ARG A 164 -26.02 7.41 -21.31
C ARG A 164 -25.50 8.77 -20.86
N GLU A 165 -25.82 9.19 -19.64
CA GLU A 165 -25.32 10.43 -19.04
C GLU A 165 -23.79 10.43 -18.93
N ILE A 166 -23.20 9.39 -18.34
CA ILE A 166 -21.75 9.24 -18.18
C ILE A 166 -21.04 9.33 -19.53
N LEU A 167 -21.55 8.65 -20.55
CA LEU A 167 -20.98 8.62 -21.90
C LEU A 167 -21.04 9.96 -22.65
N THR A 168 -21.76 10.97 -22.14
CA THR A 168 -21.70 12.33 -22.70
C THR A 168 -20.36 13.01 -22.39
N GLN A 169 -19.76 12.71 -21.23
CA GLN A 169 -18.54 13.34 -20.73
C GLN A 169 -17.27 12.52 -21.01
N VAL A 170 -17.40 11.24 -21.35
CA VAL A 170 -16.25 10.38 -21.69
C VAL A 170 -15.52 10.93 -22.91
N THR A 171 -14.20 11.18 -22.76
CA THR A 171 -13.36 11.75 -23.83
C THR A 171 -12.67 10.67 -24.66
N ASP A 172 -12.35 9.53 -24.06
CA ASP A 172 -11.67 8.42 -24.72
C ASP A 172 -12.57 7.70 -25.74
N GLU A 173 -12.17 7.71 -27.02
CA GLU A 173 -12.94 7.12 -28.11
C GLU A 173 -13.13 5.60 -27.99
N GLN A 174 -12.14 4.88 -27.45
CA GLN A 174 -12.20 3.43 -27.27
C GLN A 174 -13.17 3.06 -26.16
N VAL A 175 -13.17 3.81 -25.06
CA VAL A 175 -14.17 3.64 -23.99
C VAL A 175 -15.58 3.91 -24.53
N ARG A 176 -15.76 4.94 -25.38
CA ARG A 176 -17.05 5.20 -26.02
C ARG A 176 -17.45 4.11 -27.01
N LEU A 177 -16.51 3.60 -27.80
CA LEU A 177 -16.73 2.52 -28.76
C LEU A 177 -17.22 1.25 -28.06
N PHE A 178 -16.53 0.87 -26.98
CA PHE A 178 -16.91 -0.27 -26.14
C PHE A 178 -18.36 -0.13 -25.69
N TRP A 179 -18.72 0.98 -25.04
CA TRP A 179 -20.05 1.14 -24.47
C TRP A 179 -21.17 1.35 -25.50
N LYS A 180 -20.88 1.91 -26.68
CA LYS A 180 -21.88 2.17 -27.72
C LYS A 180 -22.07 1.00 -28.70
N LYS A 181 -21.03 0.19 -28.93
CA LYS A 181 -21.06 -0.89 -29.93
C LYS A 181 -20.82 -2.26 -29.33
N GLU A 182 -19.72 -2.43 -28.61
CA GLU A 182 -19.30 -3.76 -28.13
C GLU A 182 -20.23 -4.27 -27.03
N PHE A 183 -20.46 -3.48 -25.99
CA PHE A 183 -21.31 -3.86 -24.86
C PHE A 183 -22.75 -4.17 -25.29
N PRO A 184 -23.43 -3.39 -26.16
CA PRO A 184 -24.76 -3.77 -26.67
C PRO A 184 -24.75 -5.00 -27.60
N ALA A 185 -23.66 -5.23 -28.35
CA ALA A 185 -23.53 -6.37 -29.26
C ALA A 185 -23.20 -7.68 -28.53
N MET A 186 -22.56 -7.60 -27.37
CA MET A 186 -22.50 -8.69 -26.42
C MET A 186 -23.94 -8.97 -25.99
N ASN A 187 -24.52 -10.07 -26.48
CA ASN A 187 -25.93 -10.43 -26.29
C ASN A 187 -26.25 -10.74 -24.81
N TYR A 188 -26.22 -9.72 -23.94
CA TYR A 188 -26.46 -9.79 -22.49
C TYR A 188 -27.91 -10.04 -22.12
N LYS A 189 -28.74 -10.53 -23.05
CA LYS A 189 -30.10 -11.03 -22.75
C LYS A 189 -30.09 -12.07 -21.63
N ASN A 190 -28.95 -12.74 -21.40
CA ASN A 190 -28.63 -13.43 -20.15
C ASN A 190 -27.48 -12.68 -19.44
N ALA A 191 -27.81 -11.72 -18.56
CA ALA A 191 -26.86 -10.95 -17.75
C ALA A 191 -25.98 -11.80 -16.79
N ALA A 192 -26.14 -13.13 -16.82
CA ALA A 192 -25.53 -14.11 -15.93
C ALA A 192 -24.02 -14.30 -16.16
N ASP A 193 -23.49 -14.10 -17.38
CA ASP A 193 -22.17 -14.66 -17.72
C ASP A 193 -20.97 -13.71 -17.50
N GLY A 194 -21.17 -12.48 -17.00
CA GLY A 194 -20.06 -11.55 -16.75
C GLY A 194 -20.35 -10.41 -15.76
N VAL A 195 -21.58 -9.91 -15.70
CA VAL A 195 -21.99 -8.87 -14.73
C VAL A 195 -22.33 -9.48 -13.38
N ALA A 196 -22.93 -10.68 -13.34
CA ALA A 196 -23.29 -11.34 -12.07
C ALA A 196 -22.10 -11.59 -11.13
N PRO A 197 -20.91 -12.05 -11.59
CA PRO A 197 -19.73 -12.13 -10.73
C PRO A 197 -19.32 -10.78 -10.15
N ILE A 198 -19.36 -9.71 -10.95
CA ILE A 198 -19.07 -8.34 -10.49
C ILE A 198 -20.06 -7.93 -9.40
N ALA A 199 -21.36 -8.13 -9.66
CA ALA A 199 -22.44 -7.81 -8.72
C ALA A 199 -22.28 -8.54 -7.39
N ASN A 200 -21.96 -9.85 -7.42
CA ASN A 200 -21.78 -10.66 -6.22
C ASN A 200 -20.60 -10.15 -5.38
N LYS A 201 -19.47 -9.84 -6.02
CA LYS A 201 -18.25 -9.43 -5.32
C LYS A 201 -18.30 -7.99 -4.81
N LEU A 202 -18.65 -7.03 -5.67
CA LEU A 202 -18.83 -5.63 -5.26
C LEU A 202 -20.02 -5.47 -4.31
N GLY A 203 -21.11 -6.22 -4.53
CA GLY A 203 -22.27 -6.23 -3.65
C GLY A 203 -21.91 -6.69 -2.23
N ALA A 204 -21.19 -7.80 -2.10
CA ALA A 204 -20.72 -8.27 -0.79
C ALA A 204 -19.78 -7.27 -0.11
N PHE A 205 -18.85 -6.67 -0.87
CA PHE A 205 -17.91 -5.68 -0.35
C PHE A 205 -18.60 -4.38 0.13
N LEU A 206 -19.58 -3.89 -0.63
CA LEU A 206 -20.30 -2.64 -0.33
C LEU A 206 -21.55 -2.83 0.54
N ALA A 207 -21.89 -4.08 0.87
CA ALA A 207 -22.97 -4.40 1.80
C ALA A 207 -22.70 -3.83 3.20
N HIS A 208 -21.42 -3.82 3.61
CA HIS A 208 -21.03 -3.31 4.92
C HIS A 208 -21.18 -1.77 4.97
N PRO A 209 -22.03 -1.21 5.86
CA PRO A 209 -22.32 0.23 5.87
C PRO A 209 -21.09 1.11 6.09
N VAL A 210 -20.21 0.73 7.03
CA VAL A 210 -18.98 1.50 7.31
C VAL A 210 -18.03 1.52 6.11
N VAL A 211 -17.92 0.43 5.34
CA VAL A 211 -17.10 0.37 4.11
C VAL A 211 -17.69 1.28 3.05
N ARG A 212 -19.02 1.25 2.88
CA ARG A 212 -19.72 2.12 1.95
C ARG A 212 -19.53 3.60 2.31
N ARG A 213 -19.68 3.98 3.59
CA ARG A 213 -19.40 5.34 4.06
C ARG A 213 -17.95 5.74 3.78
N ALA A 214 -17.00 4.86 4.13
CA ALA A 214 -15.58 5.07 3.99
C ALA A 214 -15.12 5.26 2.54
N LEU A 215 -15.75 4.61 1.56
CA LEU A 215 -15.33 4.69 0.15
C LEU A 215 -16.18 5.63 -0.70
N CYS A 216 -17.46 5.80 -0.36
CA CYS A 216 -18.44 6.39 -1.27
C CYS A 216 -19.04 7.69 -0.72
N GLU A 217 -19.21 7.78 0.60
CA GLU A 217 -19.90 8.90 1.26
C GLU A 217 -19.10 9.48 2.44
N PRO A 218 -17.78 9.75 2.30
CA PRO A 218 -17.03 10.29 3.41
C PRO A 218 -17.38 11.77 3.63
N GLU A 219 -17.60 12.15 4.88
CA GLU A 219 -17.77 13.55 5.27
C GLU A 219 -16.50 14.35 4.97
N THR A 220 -15.34 13.74 5.25
CA THR A 220 -14.03 14.31 4.97
C THR A 220 -13.23 13.39 4.03
N PRO A 221 -13.32 13.60 2.70
CA PRO A 221 -12.57 12.82 1.73
C PRO A 221 -11.06 13.05 1.87
N LEU A 222 -10.30 11.97 2.02
CA LEU A 222 -8.85 11.98 2.06
C LEU A 222 -8.29 12.38 0.69
N ARG A 223 -7.36 13.33 0.72
CA ARG A 223 -6.60 13.80 -0.45
C ARG A 223 -5.16 13.35 -0.31
N LEU A 224 -4.86 12.11 -0.70
CA LEU A 224 -3.57 11.45 -0.48
C LEU A 224 -2.38 12.27 -1.01
N ARG A 225 -2.52 12.89 -2.19
CA ARG A 225 -1.51 13.81 -2.75
C ARG A 225 -1.25 15.02 -1.86
N LYS A 226 -2.32 15.64 -1.34
CA LYS A 226 -2.22 16.79 -0.43
C LYS A 226 -1.58 16.39 0.90
N ILE A 227 -2.00 15.27 1.48
CA ILE A 227 -1.41 14.68 2.69
C ILE A 227 0.11 14.47 2.51
N MET A 228 0.53 13.97 1.35
CA MET A 228 1.93 13.73 1.03
C MET A 228 2.74 15.03 0.88
N ASP A 229 2.23 16.01 0.13
CA ASP A 229 2.93 17.27 -0.12
C ASP A 229 3.02 18.14 1.15
N GLU A 230 1.96 18.16 1.96
CA GLU A 230 1.93 18.84 3.24
C GLU A 230 2.65 18.06 4.36
N GLY A 231 3.07 16.82 4.07
CA GLY A 231 3.71 15.89 5.01
C GLY A 231 2.92 15.71 6.29
N ARG A 232 1.61 15.51 6.15
CA ARG A 232 0.71 15.20 7.25
C ARG A 232 0.92 13.75 7.71
N ILE A 233 0.41 13.44 8.90
CA ILE A 233 0.39 12.10 9.45
C ILE A 233 -0.96 11.47 9.12
N LEU A 234 -0.94 10.29 8.50
CA LEU A 234 -2.11 9.48 8.22
C LEU A 234 -1.94 8.12 8.89
N ILE A 235 -2.88 7.73 9.74
CA ILE A 235 -2.89 6.44 10.41
C ILE A 235 -4.16 5.72 9.97
N VAL A 236 -3.99 4.64 9.22
CA VAL A 236 -5.07 3.81 8.70
C VAL A 236 -5.16 2.54 9.53
N ASN A 237 -6.24 2.41 10.28
CA ASN A 237 -6.61 1.19 10.97
C ASN A 237 -7.70 0.47 10.16
N LEU A 238 -7.32 -0.68 9.57
CA LEU A 238 -8.25 -1.49 8.76
C LEU A 238 -9.10 -2.44 9.63
N ALA A 239 -8.82 -2.56 10.92
CA ALA A 239 -9.59 -3.32 11.89
C ALA A 239 -10.05 -4.70 11.37
N LYS A 240 -9.11 -5.50 10.84
CA LYS A 240 -9.35 -6.78 10.16
C LYS A 240 -10.21 -7.75 10.96
N GLY A 241 -10.10 -7.75 12.30
CA GLY A 241 -10.93 -8.56 13.18
C GLY A 241 -12.41 -8.18 13.19
N GLN A 242 -12.76 -6.93 12.85
CA GLN A 242 -14.14 -6.43 12.79
C GLN A 242 -14.70 -6.45 11.36
N LEU A 243 -13.89 -6.02 10.36
CA LEU A 243 -14.34 -5.93 8.96
C LEU A 243 -14.23 -7.25 8.19
N GLY A 244 -13.47 -8.22 8.72
CA GLY A 244 -13.08 -9.44 8.02
C GLY A 244 -11.83 -9.25 7.15
N SER A 245 -11.17 -10.36 6.85
CA SER A 245 -9.93 -10.40 6.07
C SER A 245 -10.09 -9.78 4.68
N ASP A 246 -11.13 -10.18 3.98
CA ASP A 246 -11.29 -9.88 2.56
C ASP A 246 -11.54 -8.39 2.34
N THR A 247 -12.41 -7.81 3.16
CA THR A 247 -12.70 -6.38 3.19
C THR A 247 -11.45 -5.57 3.54
N SER A 248 -10.74 -5.96 4.59
CA SER A 248 -9.51 -5.29 5.02
C SER A 248 -8.43 -5.32 3.93
N ASN A 249 -8.26 -6.46 3.24
CA ASN A 249 -7.26 -6.62 2.19
C ASN A 249 -7.56 -5.70 0.99
N VAL A 250 -8.81 -5.67 0.53
CA VAL A 250 -9.23 -4.80 -0.58
C VAL A 250 -9.03 -3.33 -0.21
N LEU A 251 -9.45 -2.91 0.99
CA LEU A 251 -9.28 -1.54 1.46
C LEU A 251 -7.79 -1.15 1.55
N GLY A 252 -6.96 -2.00 2.15
CA GLY A 252 -5.52 -1.76 2.23
C GLY A 252 -4.86 -1.70 0.86
N GLY A 253 -5.24 -2.58 -0.09
CA GLY A 253 -4.76 -2.54 -1.47
C GLY A 253 -5.15 -1.25 -2.21
N MET A 254 -6.39 -0.77 -2.03
CA MET A 254 -6.85 0.49 -2.63
C MET A 254 -6.08 1.70 -2.07
N ILE A 255 -5.82 1.73 -0.76
CA ILE A 255 -5.12 2.84 -0.09
C ILE A 255 -3.64 2.85 -0.47
N THR A 256 -2.98 1.68 -0.46
CA THR A 256 -1.56 1.55 -0.86
C THR A 256 -1.36 1.90 -2.33
N SER A 257 -2.23 1.42 -3.22
CA SER A 257 -2.23 1.82 -4.64
C SER A 257 -2.48 3.32 -4.80
N GLY A 258 -3.46 3.87 -4.06
CA GLY A 258 -3.76 5.30 -4.05
C GLY A 258 -2.57 6.17 -3.63
N LEU A 259 -1.80 5.75 -2.62
CA LEU A 259 -0.58 6.42 -2.17
C LEU A 259 0.53 6.35 -3.23
N ALA A 260 0.69 5.21 -3.89
CA ALA A 260 1.63 5.07 -4.99
C ALA A 260 1.27 6.01 -6.15
N HIS A 261 0.00 6.04 -6.58
CA HIS A 261 -0.47 6.98 -7.61
C HIS A 261 -0.31 8.45 -7.20
N ALA A 262 -0.58 8.77 -5.92
CA ALA A 262 -0.34 10.10 -5.38
C ALA A 262 1.13 10.49 -5.51
N ALA A 263 2.07 9.59 -5.23
CA ALA A 263 3.49 9.81 -5.43
C ALA A 263 3.83 10.05 -6.92
N TYR A 264 3.37 9.21 -7.84
CA TYR A 264 3.59 9.41 -9.28
C TYR A 264 3.11 10.75 -9.79
N SER A 265 1.98 11.24 -9.26
CA SER A 265 1.46 12.54 -9.65
C SER A 265 2.41 13.70 -9.31
N ARG A 266 3.40 13.49 -8.42
CA ARG A 266 4.45 14.46 -8.05
C ARG A 266 5.54 14.62 -9.11
N HIS A 267 5.42 13.97 -10.28
CA HIS A 267 6.30 14.21 -11.42
C HIS A 267 6.36 15.70 -11.81
N ASN A 268 5.35 16.50 -11.45
CA ASN A 268 5.28 17.94 -11.69
C ASN A 268 6.06 18.79 -10.66
N VAL A 269 6.60 18.17 -9.61
CA VAL A 269 7.46 18.82 -8.60
C VAL A 269 8.91 18.40 -8.89
N PRO A 270 9.88 19.32 -8.92
CA PRO A 270 11.30 18.97 -9.04
C PRO A 270 11.77 18.02 -7.92
N GLU A 271 12.62 17.04 -8.23
CA GLU A 271 13.04 16.02 -7.26
C GLU A 271 13.58 16.59 -5.92
N PRO A 272 14.44 17.63 -5.91
CA PRO A 272 14.95 18.19 -4.65
C PRO A 272 13.87 18.85 -3.78
N GLU A 273 12.75 19.26 -4.37
CA GLU A 273 11.63 19.92 -3.69
C GLU A 273 10.56 18.92 -3.23
N ARG A 274 10.59 17.68 -3.71
CA ARG A 274 9.68 16.62 -3.29
C ARG A 274 9.93 16.30 -1.81
N ARG A 275 8.98 16.73 -0.96
CA ARG A 275 8.96 16.37 0.46
C ARG A 275 8.98 14.84 0.63
N PRO A 276 9.95 14.26 1.35
CA PRO A 276 9.95 12.85 1.70
C PRO A 276 8.67 12.48 2.46
N PHE A 277 8.11 11.33 2.11
CA PHE A 277 6.94 10.77 2.77
C PHE A 277 7.16 9.27 2.99
N PHE A 278 6.81 8.78 4.18
CA PHE A 278 7.06 7.40 4.55
C PHE A 278 5.77 6.59 4.58
N LEU A 279 5.73 5.46 3.88
CA LEU A 279 4.63 4.51 3.94
C LEU A 279 5.09 3.28 4.73
N TYR A 280 4.51 3.11 5.90
CA TYR A 280 4.67 1.93 6.74
C TYR A 280 3.51 0.98 6.50
N VAL A 281 3.82 -0.26 6.12
CA VAL A 281 2.80 -1.28 5.87
C VAL A 281 3.14 -2.50 6.71
N ASP A 282 2.32 -2.76 7.72
CA ASP A 282 2.38 -4.02 8.45
C ASP A 282 1.60 -5.10 7.70
N GLU A 283 2.07 -6.35 7.75
CA GLU A 283 1.56 -7.47 6.95
C GLU A 283 1.38 -7.17 5.45
N PHE A 284 2.42 -6.61 4.84
CA PHE A 284 2.41 -6.11 3.46
C PHE A 284 1.88 -7.10 2.42
N HIS A 285 2.11 -8.41 2.61
CA HIS A 285 1.63 -9.47 1.69
C HIS A 285 0.12 -9.41 1.42
N SER A 286 -0.65 -8.95 2.42
CA SER A 286 -2.11 -8.81 2.35
C SER A 286 -2.54 -7.78 1.29
N PHE A 287 -1.66 -6.83 0.95
CA PHE A 287 -1.95 -5.71 0.06
C PHE A 287 -1.10 -5.72 -1.21
N THR A 288 -0.23 -6.73 -1.40
CA THR A 288 0.75 -6.72 -2.49
C THR A 288 0.15 -7.01 -3.87
N THR A 289 0.18 -6.08 -4.81
CA THR A 289 -0.21 -6.31 -6.21
C THR A 289 1.00 -6.23 -7.15
N ASP A 290 0.89 -6.84 -8.35
CA ASP A 290 1.94 -6.81 -9.37
C ASP A 290 2.29 -5.37 -9.78
N ALA A 291 1.26 -4.55 -10.05
CA ALA A 291 1.43 -3.12 -10.34
C ALA A 291 2.18 -2.41 -9.21
N MET A 292 1.89 -2.70 -7.95
CA MET A 292 2.60 -2.07 -6.84
C MET A 292 4.07 -2.48 -6.79
N VAL A 293 4.42 -3.73 -7.11
CA VAL A 293 5.82 -4.18 -7.18
C VAL A 293 6.58 -3.46 -8.29
N GLU A 294 5.99 -3.33 -9.47
CA GLU A 294 6.59 -2.54 -10.56
C GLU A 294 6.85 -1.10 -10.10
N MET A 295 5.85 -0.52 -9.40
CA MET A 295 5.95 0.83 -8.86
C MET A 295 7.07 0.99 -7.81
N LEU A 296 7.34 -0.01 -6.97
CA LEU A 296 8.38 0.05 -5.92
C LEU A 296 9.72 0.57 -6.46
N SER A 297 10.15 0.10 -7.64
CA SER A 297 11.43 0.47 -8.23
C SER A 297 11.57 1.98 -8.53
N GLU A 298 10.45 2.69 -8.67
CA GLU A 298 10.42 4.09 -9.09
C GLU A 298 9.97 5.06 -8.00
N LEU A 299 9.19 4.59 -7.01
CA LEU A 299 8.59 5.43 -5.97
C LEU A 299 9.59 6.30 -5.21
N ARG A 300 10.84 5.83 -5.06
CA ARG A 300 11.95 6.61 -4.49
C ARG A 300 12.18 7.94 -5.21
N LYS A 301 12.05 7.98 -6.54
CA LYS A 301 12.22 9.20 -7.36
C LYS A 301 11.15 10.22 -6.99
N TYR A 302 9.97 9.76 -6.59
CA TYR A 302 8.83 10.61 -6.23
C TYR A 302 8.81 11.00 -4.74
N GLY A 303 9.85 10.67 -3.99
CA GLY A 303 9.98 10.99 -2.57
C GLY A 303 9.11 10.11 -1.66
N LEU A 304 8.59 8.98 -2.14
CA LEU A 304 7.87 8.01 -1.33
C LEU A 304 8.82 6.87 -0.93
N SER A 305 8.99 6.67 0.37
CA SER A 305 9.77 5.57 0.94
C SER A 305 8.87 4.54 1.57
N LEU A 306 9.08 3.27 1.28
CA LEU A 306 8.31 2.18 1.86
C LEU A 306 9.09 1.47 2.96
N THR A 307 8.40 1.16 4.05
CA THR A 307 8.87 0.25 5.11
C THR A 307 7.86 -0.88 5.20
N LEU A 308 8.24 -2.04 4.67
CA LEU A 308 7.37 -3.18 4.44
C LEU A 308 7.66 -4.26 5.47
N ALA A 309 6.65 -4.70 6.22
CA ALA A 309 6.81 -5.75 7.21
C ALA A 309 5.98 -6.99 6.88
N ASN A 310 6.55 -8.17 7.13
CA ASN A 310 5.90 -9.47 6.94
C ASN A 310 6.25 -10.43 8.08
N GLN A 311 5.33 -11.35 8.37
CA GLN A 311 5.63 -12.50 9.22
C GLN A 311 6.32 -13.64 8.49
N TYR A 312 5.81 -14.00 7.31
CA TYR A 312 6.24 -15.15 6.53
C TYR A 312 6.44 -14.76 5.06
N LEU A 313 7.43 -15.36 4.41
CA LEU A 313 7.68 -15.16 2.97
C LEU A 313 6.73 -16.00 2.13
N GLY A 314 6.29 -17.16 2.64
CA GLY A 314 5.37 -18.06 1.94
C GLY A 314 3.99 -17.46 1.62
N GLN A 315 3.68 -16.26 2.12
CA GLN A 315 2.44 -15.54 1.82
C GLN A 315 2.56 -14.59 0.61
N ILE A 316 3.76 -14.48 0.04
CA ILE A 316 4.06 -13.66 -1.14
C ILE A 316 4.49 -14.61 -2.26
N ASP A 317 3.97 -14.38 -3.48
CA ASP A 317 4.43 -15.08 -4.68
C ASP A 317 5.93 -14.92 -4.89
N GLY A 318 6.60 -15.97 -5.38
CA GLY A 318 8.07 -16.02 -5.49
C GLY A 318 8.65 -14.85 -6.29
N ASP A 319 8.11 -14.60 -7.49
CA ASP A 319 8.59 -13.54 -8.39
C ASP A 319 8.36 -12.14 -7.81
N VAL A 320 7.24 -11.96 -7.10
CA VAL A 320 6.87 -10.72 -6.40
C VAL A 320 7.86 -10.48 -5.25
N LEU A 321 8.17 -11.52 -4.47
CA LEU A 321 9.12 -11.44 -3.37
C LEU A 321 10.54 -11.11 -3.87
N ASP A 322 11.00 -11.80 -4.90
CA ASP A 322 12.34 -11.57 -5.48
C ASP A 322 12.46 -10.14 -6.02
N SER A 323 11.39 -9.63 -6.64
CA SER A 323 11.31 -8.24 -7.10
C SER A 323 11.34 -7.23 -5.94
N ILE A 324 10.65 -7.50 -4.83
CA ILE A 324 10.71 -6.64 -3.62
C ILE A 324 12.14 -6.64 -3.06
N LEU A 325 12.72 -7.81 -2.82
CA LEU A 325 14.05 -7.95 -2.22
C LEU A 325 15.18 -7.41 -3.11
N GLY A 326 14.97 -7.42 -4.44
CA GLY A 326 15.85 -6.79 -5.41
C GLY A 326 15.85 -5.27 -5.32
N ASN A 327 14.67 -4.67 -5.13
CA ASN A 327 14.47 -3.21 -5.15
C ASN A 327 14.67 -2.51 -3.81
N VAL A 328 14.63 -3.25 -2.69
CA VAL A 328 14.87 -2.65 -1.36
C VAL A 328 16.37 -2.45 -1.10
N GLY A 329 16.71 -1.31 -0.53
CA GLY A 329 18.07 -0.96 -0.15
C GLY A 329 18.47 -1.66 1.14
N THR A 330 17.58 -1.67 2.12
CA THR A 330 17.83 -2.24 3.45
C THR A 330 16.92 -3.45 3.72
N VAL A 331 17.50 -4.53 4.23
CA VAL A 331 16.78 -5.74 4.66
C VAL A 331 17.09 -6.00 6.12
N ILE A 332 16.04 -6.19 6.92
CA ILE A 332 16.11 -6.50 8.34
C ILE A 332 15.36 -7.80 8.59
N ALA A 333 16.02 -8.76 9.21
CA ALA A 333 15.43 -10.05 9.55
C ALA A 333 15.52 -10.28 11.05
N PHE A 334 14.37 -10.35 11.73
CA PHE A 334 14.26 -10.95 13.04
C PHE A 334 14.19 -12.48 12.92
N ARG A 335 13.88 -13.19 14.01
CA ARG A 335 13.68 -14.64 13.95
C ARG A 335 12.67 -15.04 12.86
N THR A 336 13.07 -15.97 11.99
CA THR A 336 12.26 -16.46 10.87
C THR A 336 11.90 -17.93 11.02
N SER A 337 10.96 -18.42 10.21
CA SER A 337 10.66 -19.85 10.14
C SER A 337 11.77 -20.63 9.41
N PRO A 338 11.87 -21.96 9.62
CA PRO A 338 12.76 -22.83 8.85
C PRO A 338 12.50 -22.82 7.34
N MET A 339 11.28 -22.48 6.91
CA MET A 339 10.90 -22.41 5.50
C MET A 339 11.35 -21.09 4.85
N ASP A 340 11.31 -20.00 5.60
CA ASP A 340 11.68 -18.67 5.10
C ASP A 340 13.19 -18.44 5.12
N ALA A 341 13.90 -18.98 6.13
CA ALA A 341 15.31 -18.71 6.36
C ALA A 341 16.21 -18.96 5.13
N PRO A 342 16.12 -20.10 4.40
CA PRO A 342 16.98 -20.36 3.25
C PRO A 342 16.78 -19.41 2.07
N ARG A 343 15.58 -18.82 1.94
CA ARG A 343 15.32 -17.82 0.90
C ARG A 343 15.98 -16.50 1.26
N LEU A 344 15.87 -16.11 2.54
CA LEU A 344 16.35 -14.83 3.02
C LEU A 344 17.87 -14.74 3.16
N THR A 345 18.55 -15.84 3.52
CA THR A 345 20.03 -15.86 3.65
C THR A 345 20.74 -15.56 2.34
N ARG A 346 20.10 -15.73 1.18
CA ARG A 346 20.63 -15.30 -0.13
C ARG A 346 20.88 -13.79 -0.20
N HIS A 347 20.27 -13.02 0.69
CA HIS A 347 20.45 -11.58 0.81
C HIS A 347 21.36 -11.17 1.97
N PHE A 348 21.96 -12.12 2.68
CA PHE A 348 22.85 -11.88 3.81
C PHE A 348 24.14 -12.70 3.66
N ASP A 349 25.19 -12.04 3.16
CA ASP A 349 26.48 -12.71 2.95
C ASP A 349 27.03 -13.32 4.25
N GLY A 350 27.35 -14.62 4.21
CA GLY A 350 27.95 -15.34 5.34
C GLY A 350 26.97 -15.70 6.47
N VAL A 351 25.66 -15.61 6.25
CA VAL A 351 24.63 -15.98 7.24
C VAL A 351 23.99 -17.32 6.87
N GLU A 352 23.95 -18.24 7.82
CA GLU A 352 23.33 -19.56 7.64
C GLU A 352 21.86 -19.55 8.09
N PRO A 353 20.99 -20.40 7.53
CA PRO A 353 19.58 -20.44 7.91
C PRO A 353 19.35 -20.62 9.42
N ARG A 354 20.20 -21.41 10.08
CA ARG A 354 20.16 -21.63 11.54
C ARG A 354 20.32 -20.34 12.35
N ASP A 355 21.06 -19.37 11.83
CA ASP A 355 21.33 -18.11 12.53
C ASP A 355 20.08 -17.24 12.59
N LEU A 356 19.23 -17.32 11.55
CA LEU A 356 17.92 -16.65 11.52
C LEU A 356 16.87 -17.41 12.32
N ILE A 357 16.89 -18.74 12.31
CA ILE A 357 15.91 -19.58 13.03
C ILE A 357 16.13 -19.52 14.54
N ALA A 358 17.37 -19.56 15.00
CA ALA A 358 17.71 -19.58 16.43
C ALA A 358 17.76 -18.17 17.05
N MET A 359 17.42 -17.12 16.29
CA MET A 359 17.56 -15.75 16.73
C MET A 359 16.65 -15.44 17.95
N PRO A 360 17.19 -14.88 19.04
CA PRO A 360 16.38 -14.40 20.16
C PRO A 360 15.44 -13.27 19.75
N ASN A 361 14.36 -13.08 20.51
CA ASN A 361 13.47 -11.93 20.32
C ASN A 361 14.26 -10.62 20.48
N TYR A 362 13.86 -9.60 19.72
CA TYR A 362 14.47 -8.27 19.67
C TYR A 362 15.91 -8.23 19.12
N ARG A 363 16.42 -9.36 18.63
CA ARG A 363 17.64 -9.40 17.81
C ARG A 363 17.27 -9.48 16.35
N MET A 364 18.13 -8.92 15.51
CA MET A 364 17.96 -8.86 14.07
C MET A 364 19.28 -9.06 13.34
N MET A 365 19.20 -9.63 12.14
CA MET A 365 20.23 -9.56 11.12
C MET A 365 19.90 -8.41 10.17
N VAL A 366 20.90 -7.60 9.85
CA VAL A 366 20.72 -6.36 9.09
C VAL A 366 21.69 -6.30 7.93
N ARG A 367 21.17 -5.97 6.75
CA ARG A 367 21.94 -5.53 5.58
C ARG A 367 21.48 -4.11 5.28
N LEU A 368 22.32 -3.15 5.62
CA LEU A 368 21.97 -1.74 5.61
C LEU A 368 22.40 -1.08 4.29
N MET A 369 21.62 -0.12 3.81
CA MET A 369 22.05 0.82 2.77
C MET A 369 22.81 1.99 3.41
N VAL A 370 24.04 2.24 2.98
CA VAL A 370 24.88 3.34 3.44
C VAL A 370 25.57 3.97 2.23
N ASN A 371 25.29 5.23 1.96
CA ASN A 371 25.84 5.97 0.81
C ASN A 371 25.54 5.31 -0.55
N GLY A 372 24.38 4.67 -0.67
CA GLY A 372 24.03 3.95 -1.89
C GLY A 372 24.71 2.59 -2.06
N GLU A 373 25.52 2.15 -1.08
CA GLU A 373 26.13 0.83 -1.04
C GLU A 373 25.52 -0.05 0.05
N ARG A 374 25.39 -1.35 -0.24
CA ARG A 374 24.89 -2.33 0.73
C ARG A 374 26.04 -2.77 1.62
N THR A 375 25.86 -2.72 2.93
CA THR A 375 26.85 -3.26 3.88
C THR A 375 26.92 -4.77 3.79
N THR A 376 27.98 -5.37 4.33
CA THR A 376 27.93 -6.77 4.77
C THR A 376 26.86 -6.94 5.83
N ALA A 377 26.31 -8.15 5.92
CA ALA A 377 25.32 -8.47 6.95
C ALA A 377 25.93 -8.38 8.35
N PHE A 378 25.20 -7.82 9.31
CA PHE A 378 25.63 -7.77 10.71
C PHE A 378 24.45 -7.99 11.66
N SER A 379 24.77 -8.53 12.84
CA SER A 379 23.78 -8.72 13.89
C SER A 379 23.62 -7.47 14.74
N ALA A 380 22.38 -7.22 15.18
CA ALA A 380 22.01 -6.08 16.00
C ALA A 380 20.88 -6.44 16.96
N TRP A 381 20.62 -5.55 17.92
CA TRP A 381 19.38 -5.56 18.69
C TRP A 381 18.52 -4.33 18.37
N GLY A 382 17.20 -4.50 18.38
CA GLY A 382 16.26 -3.38 18.24
C GLY A 382 16.17 -2.62 19.55
N THR A 383 16.29 -1.30 19.48
CA THR A 383 15.97 -0.37 20.58
C THR A 383 14.54 0.09 20.46
#